data_AF-A0A931UK55-F1
#
_entry.id   AF-A0A931UK55-F1
#
_cell.length_a   1.000
_cell.length_b   1.000
_cell.length_c   1.000
_cell.angle_alpha   90.00
_cell.angle_beta   90.00
_cell.angle_gamma   90.00
#
_symmetry.space_group_name_H-M   'P 1'
#
loop_
_entity.id
_entity.type
_entity.pdbx_description
1 polymer ?
#
loop_
_entity_poly.entity_id
_entity_poly.type
_entity_poly.pdbx_seq_one_letter_code
_entity_poly.pdbx_strand_id
1 'polypeptide(L)'
;MTSKISDIFPLSCSLLGVKAWQRLLKGAGDGMQAATLPDFLERQGGPGIPRFLSGLARIELARSIAAAAETSLPSGDTPLILNPSLRLVSLDWKGLAPLFTSSRRRDLSRVRPGAEIVLVWREPGTGGISTRVAEAGDLLAIKLVVEEIAPEDAAREAGVPVGNMDAVLREAVRKGIVLSPPSRLRREAAIAAGAADGRFLQAEVFTLQWHLTQECDLHCRHCYDRSHRREFPFERAVSLLDELRGFCRTRFAAGQVSLSGGNPLLFPHFFDLYRAAADRGFMIAILGNAADRAAIERIMGIRTPVYYQVSLEGLEAHNDEIRGAGNFRRTKEFLRMLTGMGVPNMVMLTLTRDNIGQVIPLAEELEGITGGLTFNRLAQFGEGAALQLPTMEAYRSFLSEYAAALETHPVLTLKDSLLNIIFEQENSSLFGGCAGHGCGAAFNFVSILSDGEVHACRKFPSPIGNIIAQSLEEVYASAAAHRYRAGSTACSGCRLRAVCGGCMAVTQGMGLDPFNDRDPFCFRHHA
;
A
#
# COMPACT_ATOMS: atom_id res chain seq x y z
N MET A 1 -41.61 23.02 -16.99
CA MET A 1 -40.23 23.55 -16.95
C MET A 1 -39.72 23.78 -15.53
N THR A 2 -40.51 24.34 -14.62
CA THR A 2 -40.11 24.63 -13.21
C THR A 2 -39.75 23.41 -12.35
N SER A 3 -40.30 22.21 -12.60
CA SER A 3 -39.91 21.00 -11.85
C SER A 3 -38.46 20.58 -12.16
N LYS A 4 -38.07 20.56 -13.45
CA LYS A 4 -36.71 20.19 -13.89
C LYS A 4 -35.60 21.09 -13.31
N ILE A 5 -35.87 22.38 -13.09
CA ILE A 5 -34.90 23.29 -12.46
C ILE A 5 -34.82 22.99 -10.95
N SER A 6 -35.95 22.75 -10.30
CA SER A 6 -35.96 22.47 -8.86
C SER A 6 -35.25 21.17 -8.50
N ASP A 7 -35.21 20.20 -9.43
CA ASP A 7 -34.45 18.95 -9.28
C ASP A 7 -32.93 19.18 -9.30
N ILE A 8 -32.45 20.23 -10.00
CA ILE A 8 -31.03 20.62 -10.06
C ILE A 8 -30.63 21.44 -8.83
N PHE A 9 -31.55 22.23 -8.27
CA PHE A 9 -31.27 23.16 -7.15
C PHE A 9 -32.10 22.87 -5.88
N PRO A 10 -32.12 21.62 -5.36
CA PRO A 10 -32.99 21.24 -4.24
C PRO A 10 -32.66 21.97 -2.93
N LEU A 11 -31.39 22.26 -2.66
CA LEU A 11 -30.93 22.94 -1.46
C LEU A 11 -31.23 24.43 -1.53
N SER A 12 -30.98 25.09 -2.67
CA SER A 12 -31.37 26.49 -2.87
C SER A 12 -32.88 26.68 -2.75
N CYS A 13 -33.68 25.77 -3.33
CA CYS A 13 -35.13 25.77 -3.21
C CYS A 13 -35.58 25.56 -1.74
N SER A 14 -34.95 24.62 -1.03
CA SER A 14 -35.25 24.33 0.38
C SER A 14 -34.94 25.51 1.31
N LEU A 15 -33.83 26.21 1.10
CA LEU A 15 -33.43 27.34 1.96
C LEU A 15 -34.24 28.61 1.69
N LEU A 16 -34.59 28.87 0.44
CA LEU A 16 -35.44 30.01 0.08
C LEU A 16 -36.92 29.74 0.39
N GLY A 17 -37.33 28.47 0.38
CA GLY A 17 -38.71 28.02 0.53
C GLY A 17 -39.44 27.95 -0.82
N VAL A 18 -40.22 26.88 -1.01
CA VAL A 18 -40.85 26.52 -2.30
C VAL A 18 -41.65 27.66 -2.92
N LYS A 19 -42.45 28.40 -2.12
CA LYS A 19 -43.27 29.52 -2.63
C LYS A 19 -42.43 30.73 -3.07
N ALA A 20 -41.33 31.02 -2.39
CA ALA A 20 -40.43 32.10 -2.76
C ALA A 20 -39.60 31.71 -3.99
N TRP A 21 -39.13 30.47 -4.04
CA TRP A 21 -38.45 29.89 -5.21
C TRP A 21 -39.31 29.95 -6.48
N GLN A 22 -40.57 29.52 -6.42
CA GLN A 22 -41.47 29.57 -7.59
C GLN A 22 -41.75 31.00 -8.08
N ARG A 23 -41.85 31.98 -7.17
CA ARG A 23 -41.98 33.40 -7.54
C ARG A 23 -40.72 33.92 -8.22
N LEU A 24 -39.55 33.56 -7.70
CA LEU A 24 -38.25 33.91 -8.26
C LEU A 24 -38.10 33.36 -9.69
N LEU A 25 -38.45 32.10 -9.91
CA LEU A 25 -38.40 31.48 -11.24
C LEU A 25 -39.38 32.13 -12.23
N LYS A 26 -40.59 32.51 -11.79
CA LYS A 26 -41.54 33.24 -12.66
C LYS A 26 -41.01 34.63 -13.06
N GLY A 27 -40.35 35.33 -12.14
CA GLY A 27 -39.75 36.63 -12.39
C GLY A 27 -38.57 36.60 -13.37
N ALA A 28 -37.95 35.43 -13.56
CA ALA A 28 -36.86 35.24 -14.52
C ALA A 28 -37.31 35.08 -15.98
N GLY A 29 -38.63 34.95 -16.22
CA GLY A 29 -39.22 34.75 -17.55
C GLY A 29 -39.30 33.29 -17.99
N ASP A 30 -40.19 33.00 -18.94
CA ASP A 30 -40.35 31.67 -19.51
C ASP A 30 -39.11 31.27 -20.34
N GLY A 31 -38.58 30.06 -20.10
CA GLY A 31 -37.41 29.53 -20.82
C GLY A 31 -36.05 29.69 -20.12
N MET A 32 -35.99 30.10 -18.85
CA MET A 32 -34.73 30.17 -18.10
C MET A 32 -33.99 28.82 -18.10
N GLN A 33 -32.71 28.84 -18.47
CA GLN A 33 -31.84 27.67 -18.45
C GLN A 33 -31.23 27.49 -17.06
N ALA A 34 -31.05 26.23 -16.63
CA ALA A 34 -30.43 25.95 -15.33
C ALA A 34 -29.03 26.57 -15.20
N ALA A 35 -28.26 26.62 -16.30
CA ALA A 35 -26.91 27.18 -16.34
C ALA A 35 -26.84 28.67 -15.99
N THR A 36 -27.90 29.45 -16.23
CA THR A 36 -27.91 30.91 -16.02
C THR A 36 -28.50 31.34 -14.68
N LEU A 37 -29.09 30.40 -13.93
CA LEU A 37 -29.72 30.69 -12.64
C LEU A 37 -28.75 31.28 -11.61
N PRO A 38 -27.51 30.78 -11.43
CA PRO A 38 -26.61 31.34 -10.43
C PRO A 38 -26.29 32.83 -10.66
N ASP A 39 -26.05 33.23 -11.91
CA ASP A 39 -25.78 34.63 -12.28
C ASP A 39 -27.04 35.50 -12.20
N PHE A 40 -28.23 34.91 -12.38
CA PHE A 40 -29.49 35.59 -12.12
C PHE A 40 -29.67 35.88 -10.62
N LEU A 41 -29.40 34.90 -9.75
CA LEU A 41 -29.48 35.05 -8.30
C LEU A 41 -28.49 36.10 -7.77
N GLU A 42 -27.33 36.20 -8.39
CA GLU A 42 -26.31 37.20 -8.04
C GLU A 42 -26.77 38.62 -8.39
N ARG A 43 -27.38 38.82 -9.56
CA ARG A 43 -27.89 40.12 -10.02
C ARG A 43 -29.16 40.59 -9.31
N GLN A 44 -30.05 39.67 -8.94
CA GLN A 44 -31.35 39.99 -8.34
C GLN A 44 -31.30 40.34 -6.85
N GLY A 45 -30.12 40.29 -6.21
CA GLY A 45 -29.96 40.46 -4.76
C GLY A 45 -30.91 41.49 -4.15
N GLY A 46 -31.84 41.03 -3.29
CA GLY A 46 -32.95 41.83 -2.79
C GLY A 46 -33.55 41.28 -1.49
N PRO A 47 -34.56 41.95 -0.91
CA PRO A 47 -35.14 41.60 0.38
C PRO A 47 -35.68 40.15 0.39
N GLY A 48 -35.18 39.32 1.31
CA GLY A 48 -35.64 37.94 1.48
C GLY A 48 -34.89 36.87 0.65
N ILE A 49 -33.93 37.25 -0.20
CA ILE A 49 -33.05 36.30 -0.89
C ILE A 49 -31.66 36.33 -0.22
N PRO A 50 -31.18 35.22 0.38
CA PRO A 50 -29.85 35.19 0.97
C PRO A 50 -28.77 35.44 -0.10
N ARG A 51 -27.83 36.36 0.16
CA ARG A 51 -26.77 36.71 -0.81
C ARG A 51 -25.85 35.54 -1.18
N PHE A 52 -25.70 34.55 -0.29
CA PHE A 52 -24.91 33.34 -0.56
C PHE A 52 -25.63 32.35 -1.49
N LEU A 53 -26.90 32.56 -1.82
CA LEU A 53 -27.72 31.62 -2.60
C LEU A 53 -27.17 31.46 -4.03
N SER A 54 -26.58 32.49 -4.62
CA SER A 54 -25.91 32.38 -5.92
C SER A 54 -24.74 31.40 -5.87
N GLY A 55 -23.87 31.52 -4.87
CA GLY A 55 -22.75 30.60 -4.64
C GLY A 55 -23.21 29.16 -4.39
N LEU A 56 -24.31 29.00 -3.64
CA LEU A 56 -24.90 27.69 -3.40
C LEU A 56 -25.44 27.05 -4.69
N ALA A 57 -26.14 27.84 -5.51
CA ALA A 57 -26.62 27.41 -6.81
C ALA A 57 -25.47 27.04 -7.77
N ARG A 58 -24.32 27.75 -7.71
CA ARG A 58 -23.13 27.37 -8.49
C ARG A 58 -22.64 25.96 -8.13
N ILE A 59 -22.62 25.60 -6.84
CA ILE A 59 -22.24 24.26 -6.40
C ILE A 59 -23.27 23.22 -6.85
N GLU A 60 -24.57 23.49 -6.72
CA GLU A 60 -25.63 22.58 -7.15
C GLU A 60 -25.59 22.29 -8.66
N LEU A 61 -25.39 23.34 -9.46
CA LEU A 61 -25.20 23.19 -10.90
C LEU A 61 -23.97 22.32 -11.21
N ALA A 62 -22.83 22.58 -10.55
CA ALA A 62 -21.63 21.78 -10.70
C ALA A 62 -21.85 20.30 -10.32
N ARG A 63 -22.63 20.03 -9.26
CA ARG A 63 -23.00 18.67 -8.84
C ARG A 63 -23.86 17.96 -9.89
N SER A 64 -24.82 18.66 -10.49
CA SER A 64 -25.65 18.11 -11.56
C SER A 64 -24.82 17.79 -12.81
N ILE A 65 -23.89 18.68 -13.19
CA ILE A 65 -22.98 18.44 -14.32
C ILE A 65 -22.05 17.26 -14.03
N ALA A 66 -21.46 17.18 -12.83
CA ALA A 66 -20.60 16.07 -12.45
C ALA A 66 -21.36 14.73 -12.44
N ALA A 67 -22.62 14.72 -12.01
CA ALA A 67 -23.46 13.53 -12.01
C ALA A 67 -23.81 13.00 -13.40
N ALA A 68 -23.91 13.90 -14.39
CA ALA A 68 -24.17 13.54 -15.78
C ALA A 68 -22.90 13.16 -16.56
N ALA A 69 -21.71 13.40 -15.99
CA ALA A 69 -20.45 13.11 -16.67
C ALA A 69 -20.14 11.62 -16.68
N GLU A 70 -19.73 11.11 -17.85
CA GLU A 70 -19.12 9.81 -17.97
C GLU A 70 -17.72 9.83 -17.36
N THR A 71 -17.46 8.88 -16.48
CA THR A 71 -16.18 8.73 -15.80
C THR A 71 -15.71 7.28 -15.98
N SER A 72 -14.69 7.10 -16.80
CA SER A 72 -13.97 5.83 -16.94
C SER A 72 -12.53 6.03 -16.51
N LEU A 73 -11.91 4.97 -15.98
CA LEU A 73 -10.48 5.00 -15.69
C LEU A 73 -9.71 5.00 -17.01
N PRO A 74 -8.61 5.76 -17.11
CA PRO A 74 -7.73 5.72 -18.27
C PRO A 74 -7.13 4.32 -18.43
N SER A 75 -6.85 3.94 -19.67
CA SER A 75 -6.31 2.61 -20.02
C SER A 75 -5.04 2.73 -20.87
N GLY A 76 -4.30 1.62 -20.98
CA GLY A 76 -3.06 1.56 -21.77
C GLY A 76 -1.96 2.48 -21.24
N ASP A 77 -1.33 3.21 -22.14
CA ASP A 77 -0.23 4.17 -21.89
C ASP A 77 -0.68 5.61 -21.59
N THR A 78 -1.98 5.80 -21.36
CA THR A 78 -2.51 7.11 -21.00
C THR A 78 -1.91 7.57 -19.66
N PRO A 79 -1.35 8.79 -19.57
CA PRO A 79 -0.84 9.32 -18.30
C PRO A 79 -1.96 9.55 -17.29
N LEU A 80 -1.60 10.09 -16.11
CA LEU A 80 -2.58 10.61 -15.17
C LEU A 80 -3.43 11.69 -15.86
N ILE A 81 -4.76 11.64 -15.71
CA ILE A 81 -5.68 12.64 -16.25
C ILE A 81 -6.47 13.28 -15.14
N LEU A 82 -6.96 14.51 -15.34
CA LEU A 82 -8.00 15.03 -14.47
C LEU A 82 -9.27 14.19 -14.61
N ASN A 83 -9.99 14.02 -13.50
CA ASN A 83 -11.32 13.46 -13.55
C ASN A 83 -12.21 14.31 -14.47
N PRO A 84 -12.78 13.77 -15.56
CA PRO A 84 -13.58 14.55 -16.51
C PRO A 84 -14.81 15.23 -15.89
N SER A 85 -15.31 14.69 -14.78
CA SER A 85 -16.42 15.25 -14.02
C SER A 85 -16.02 16.40 -13.08
N LEU A 86 -14.71 16.64 -12.87
CA LEU A 86 -14.20 17.64 -11.94
C LEU A 86 -14.62 19.05 -12.36
N ARG A 87 -15.14 19.80 -11.40
CA ARG A 87 -15.51 21.22 -11.54
C ARG A 87 -14.89 22.00 -10.39
N LEU A 88 -14.29 23.13 -10.74
CA LEU A 88 -13.78 24.12 -9.78
C LEU A 88 -14.80 25.25 -9.72
N VAL A 89 -15.32 25.51 -8.53
CA VAL A 89 -16.32 26.56 -8.30
C VAL A 89 -15.68 27.64 -7.43
N SER A 90 -15.33 28.77 -8.04
CA SER A 90 -14.89 29.97 -7.32
C SER A 90 -16.08 30.65 -6.66
N LEU A 91 -15.95 30.96 -5.37
CA LEU A 91 -17.01 31.53 -4.55
C LEU A 91 -16.48 32.72 -3.75
N ASP A 92 -17.33 33.73 -3.55
CA ASP A 92 -17.10 34.84 -2.61
C ASP A 92 -17.65 34.55 -1.20
N TRP A 93 -17.96 33.28 -0.92
CA TRP A 93 -18.51 32.82 0.34
C TRP A 93 -17.78 31.57 0.82
N LYS A 94 -17.51 31.54 2.12
CA LYS A 94 -16.95 30.38 2.82
C LYS A 94 -18.03 29.53 3.46
N GLY A 95 -17.78 28.23 3.56
CA GLY A 95 -18.62 27.33 4.37
C GLY A 95 -19.88 26.82 3.67
N LEU A 96 -19.99 26.98 2.35
CA LEU A 96 -21.10 26.43 1.57
C LEU A 96 -20.95 24.93 1.26
N ALA A 97 -19.73 24.44 1.02
CA ALA A 97 -19.48 23.02 0.70
C ALA A 97 -19.97 22.03 1.78
N PRO A 98 -19.77 22.27 3.10
CA PRO A 98 -20.28 21.39 4.14
C PRO A 98 -21.80 21.17 4.14
N LEU A 99 -22.58 22.08 3.54
CA LEU A 99 -24.04 21.97 3.46
C LEU A 99 -24.52 20.79 2.58
N PHE A 100 -23.62 20.23 1.77
CA PHE A 100 -23.88 19.07 0.89
C PHE A 100 -23.52 17.72 1.53
N THR A 101 -22.99 17.72 2.75
CA THR A 101 -22.64 16.48 3.47
C THR A 101 -23.83 15.98 4.29
N SER A 102 -24.12 14.67 4.23
CA SER A 102 -25.39 14.07 4.68
C SER A 102 -25.58 13.92 6.19
N SER A 103 -24.62 14.36 7.03
CA SER A 103 -24.53 13.90 8.43
C SER A 103 -24.78 14.94 9.52
N ARG A 104 -25.10 16.21 9.22
CA ARG A 104 -25.38 17.23 10.26
C ARG A 104 -26.54 18.15 9.87
N ARG A 105 -27.24 18.69 10.90
CA ARG A 105 -28.10 19.87 10.74
C ARG A 105 -27.29 20.92 9.96
N ARG A 106 -27.87 21.42 8.87
CA ARG A 106 -27.27 22.44 8.00
C ARG A 106 -26.97 23.69 8.84
N ASP A 107 -25.71 23.86 9.21
CA ASP A 107 -25.24 24.94 10.08
C ASP A 107 -24.92 26.18 9.24
N LEU A 108 -25.94 27.03 9.04
CA LEU A 108 -25.80 28.28 8.29
C LEU A 108 -24.93 29.32 9.01
N SER A 109 -24.65 29.16 10.31
CA SER A 109 -23.84 30.11 11.08
C SER A 109 -22.38 30.19 10.60
N ARG A 110 -21.93 29.15 9.88
CA ARG A 110 -20.57 29.06 9.31
C ARG A 110 -20.42 29.79 7.99
N VAL A 111 -21.55 30.10 7.32
CA VAL A 111 -21.57 30.76 6.02
C VAL A 111 -21.24 32.23 6.19
N ARG A 112 -20.13 32.68 5.59
CA ARG A 112 -19.64 34.05 5.71
C ARG A 112 -18.99 34.53 4.41
N PRO A 113 -18.95 35.84 4.15
CA PRO A 113 -18.20 36.37 3.01
C PRO A 113 -16.72 35.97 3.06
N GLY A 114 -16.14 35.67 1.91
CA GLY A 114 -14.72 35.36 1.75
C GLY A 114 -14.47 34.40 0.59
N ALA A 115 -13.35 34.60 -0.12
CA ALA A 115 -13.00 33.79 -1.27
C ALA A 115 -12.68 32.33 -0.90
N GLU A 116 -13.22 31.38 -1.66
CA GLU A 116 -12.99 29.95 -1.53
C GLU A 116 -13.14 29.25 -2.90
N ILE A 117 -12.35 28.21 -3.14
CA ILE A 117 -12.53 27.33 -4.31
C ILE A 117 -13.11 26.00 -3.80
N VAL A 118 -14.23 25.60 -4.38
CA VAL A 118 -14.89 24.32 -4.08
C VAL A 118 -14.70 23.36 -5.25
N LEU A 119 -14.27 22.14 -4.94
CA LEU A 119 -14.16 21.05 -5.90
C LEU A 119 -15.43 20.21 -5.84
N VAL A 120 -15.96 19.89 -7.02
CA VAL A 120 -17.09 18.98 -7.21
C VAL A 120 -16.73 17.96 -8.28
N TRP A 121 -16.84 16.68 -7.99
CA TRP A 121 -16.57 15.61 -8.96
C TRP A 121 -17.39 14.36 -8.61
N ARG A 122 -17.47 13.46 -9.58
CA ARG A 122 -18.02 12.13 -9.44
C ARG A 122 -16.92 11.15 -9.06
N GLU A 123 -17.10 10.48 -7.92
CA GLU A 123 -16.16 9.53 -7.36
C GLU A 123 -16.02 8.30 -8.26
N PRO A 124 -14.78 7.90 -8.61
CA PRO A 124 -14.54 6.63 -9.28
C PRO A 124 -15.06 5.46 -8.42
N GLY A 125 -15.70 4.48 -9.06
CA GLY A 125 -16.21 3.28 -8.40
C GLY A 125 -17.59 3.44 -7.76
N THR A 126 -17.75 4.36 -6.79
CA THR A 126 -19.05 4.56 -6.09
C THR A 126 -20.06 5.33 -6.96
N GLY A 127 -19.57 6.21 -7.84
CA GLY A 127 -20.40 7.13 -8.61
C GLY A 127 -21.03 8.25 -7.79
N GLY A 128 -20.68 8.36 -6.50
CA GLY A 128 -21.14 9.43 -5.60
C GLY A 128 -20.58 10.79 -6.01
N ILE A 129 -21.24 11.88 -5.58
CA ILE A 129 -20.80 13.25 -5.90
C ILE A 129 -20.14 13.88 -4.68
N SER A 130 -18.81 13.96 -4.71
CA SER A 130 -18.04 14.66 -3.69
C SER A 130 -18.18 16.17 -3.86
N THR A 131 -18.15 16.89 -2.74
CA THR A 131 -18.14 18.35 -2.72
C THR A 131 -17.36 18.81 -1.51
N ARG A 132 -16.24 19.50 -1.73
CA ARG A 132 -15.39 19.98 -0.63
C ARG A 132 -14.58 21.19 -1.04
N VAL A 133 -14.05 21.88 -0.05
CA VAL A 133 -13.09 22.97 -0.24
C VAL A 133 -11.78 22.41 -0.80
N ALA A 134 -11.21 23.10 -1.78
CA ALA A 134 -9.91 22.77 -2.34
C ALA A 134 -8.79 23.03 -1.34
N GLU A 135 -7.93 22.06 -1.12
CA GLU A 135 -6.68 22.21 -0.38
C GLU A 135 -5.55 22.59 -1.35
N ALA A 136 -4.45 23.16 -0.83
CA ALA A 136 -3.30 23.53 -1.64
C ALA A 136 -2.75 22.34 -2.46
N GLY A 137 -2.71 21.15 -1.87
CA GLY A 137 -2.29 19.93 -2.56
C GLY A 137 -3.21 19.54 -3.72
N ASP A 138 -4.52 19.77 -3.60
CA ASP A 138 -5.45 19.46 -4.69
C ASP A 138 -5.23 20.38 -5.89
N LEU A 139 -5.08 21.68 -5.63
CA LEU A 139 -4.82 22.68 -6.67
C LEU A 139 -3.47 22.46 -7.32
N LEU A 140 -2.45 22.08 -6.54
CA LEU A 140 -1.14 21.71 -7.07
C LEU A 140 -1.23 20.47 -7.97
N ALA A 141 -1.90 19.40 -7.52
CA ALA A 141 -2.10 18.20 -8.36
C ALA A 141 -2.83 18.54 -9.66
N ILE A 142 -3.86 19.40 -9.60
CA ILE A 142 -4.57 19.87 -10.78
C ILE A 142 -3.62 20.60 -11.73
N LYS A 143 -2.82 21.54 -11.21
CA LYS A 143 -1.83 22.28 -12.00
C LYS A 143 -0.82 21.35 -12.67
N LEU A 144 -0.23 20.41 -11.91
CA LEU A 144 0.75 19.46 -12.42
C LEU A 144 0.20 18.65 -13.60
N VAL A 145 -1.04 18.17 -13.49
CA VAL A 145 -1.67 17.36 -14.53
C VAL A 145 -2.10 18.19 -15.74
N VAL A 146 -2.69 19.38 -15.53
CA VAL A 146 -3.20 20.23 -16.62
C VAL A 146 -2.08 20.86 -17.44
N GLU A 147 -1.02 21.30 -16.77
CA GLU A 147 0.12 21.95 -17.43
C GLU A 147 1.24 20.97 -17.78
N GLU A 148 1.02 19.67 -17.57
CA GLU A 148 1.99 18.60 -17.87
C GLU A 148 3.36 18.82 -17.21
N ILE A 149 3.38 19.37 -15.99
CA ILE A 149 4.60 19.66 -15.25
C ILE A 149 5.14 18.38 -14.62
N ALA A 150 6.39 18.04 -14.92
CA ALA A 150 7.05 16.90 -14.32
C ALA A 150 7.23 17.09 -12.80
N PRO A 151 6.96 16.06 -11.97
CA PRO A 151 7.18 16.12 -10.53
C PRO A 151 8.59 16.57 -10.14
N GLU A 152 9.60 16.19 -10.92
CA GLU A 152 11.00 16.54 -10.72
C GLU A 152 11.24 18.05 -10.89
N ASP A 153 10.56 18.68 -11.86
CA ASP A 153 10.70 20.10 -12.15
C ASP A 153 10.00 20.94 -11.08
N ALA A 154 8.77 20.56 -10.71
CA ALA A 154 8.04 21.21 -9.63
C ALA A 154 8.75 21.11 -8.28
N ALA A 155 9.33 19.94 -7.97
CA ALA A 155 10.10 19.73 -6.76
C ALA A 155 11.36 20.60 -6.72
N ARG A 156 12.08 20.69 -7.85
CA ARG A 156 13.29 21.50 -8.00
C ARG A 156 12.99 23.00 -7.86
N GLU A 157 11.92 23.49 -8.50
CA GLU A 157 11.48 24.89 -8.39
C GLU A 157 11.10 25.24 -6.95
N ALA A 158 10.40 24.35 -6.25
CA ALA A 158 9.99 24.56 -4.86
C ALA A 158 11.11 24.30 -3.83
N GLY A 159 12.25 23.72 -4.24
CA GLY A 159 13.34 23.36 -3.33
C GLY A 159 12.96 22.27 -2.33
N VAL A 160 12.11 21.31 -2.73
CA VAL A 160 11.62 20.22 -1.87
C VAL A 160 11.91 18.84 -2.47
N PRO A 161 11.86 17.75 -1.68
CA PRO A 161 12.03 16.40 -2.21
C PRO A 161 10.95 16.02 -3.23
N VAL A 162 11.33 15.30 -4.29
CA VAL A 162 10.42 14.86 -5.36
C VAL A 162 9.26 13.99 -4.85
N GLY A 163 9.51 13.22 -3.79
CA GLY A 163 8.49 12.40 -3.14
C GLY A 163 7.29 13.19 -2.62
N ASN A 164 7.45 14.50 -2.37
CA ASN A 164 6.35 15.38 -1.98
C ASN A 164 5.39 15.59 -3.16
N MET A 165 5.92 15.75 -4.38
CA MET A 165 5.10 15.88 -5.59
C MET A 165 4.38 14.57 -5.90
N ASP A 166 5.07 13.44 -5.76
CA ASP A 166 4.46 12.12 -5.93
C ASP A 166 3.37 11.85 -4.88
N ALA A 167 3.55 12.32 -3.64
CA ALA A 167 2.53 12.21 -2.59
C ALA A 167 1.29 13.05 -2.93
N VAL A 168 1.47 14.27 -3.43
CA VAL A 168 0.37 15.15 -3.88
C VAL A 168 -0.45 14.48 -4.99
N LEU A 169 0.22 13.89 -6.00
CA LEU A 169 -0.45 13.18 -7.09
C LEU A 169 -1.17 11.92 -6.59
N ARG A 170 -0.51 11.09 -5.77
CA ARG A 170 -1.12 9.89 -5.19
C ARG A 170 -2.36 10.21 -4.37
N GLU A 171 -2.31 11.27 -3.56
CA GLU A 171 -3.44 11.70 -2.75
C GLU A 171 -4.60 12.21 -3.63
N ALA A 172 -4.30 12.97 -4.70
CA ALA A 172 -5.32 13.41 -5.66
C ALA A 172 -5.96 12.23 -6.41
N VAL A 173 -5.20 11.18 -6.71
CA VAL A 173 -5.70 9.91 -7.27
C VAL A 173 -6.61 9.21 -6.27
N ARG A 174 -6.18 9.07 -5.01
CA ARG A 174 -6.97 8.46 -3.92
C ARG A 174 -8.29 9.18 -3.70
N LYS A 175 -8.29 10.52 -3.78
CA LYS A 175 -9.51 11.35 -3.67
C LYS A 175 -10.38 11.29 -4.95
N GLY A 176 -9.87 10.75 -6.06
CA GLY A 176 -10.57 10.68 -7.34
C GLY A 176 -10.63 12.00 -8.11
N ILE A 177 -9.79 12.98 -7.76
CA ILE A 177 -9.64 14.26 -8.49
C ILE A 177 -8.82 14.05 -9.76
N VAL A 178 -7.76 13.26 -9.62
CA VAL A 178 -6.95 12.76 -10.73
C VAL A 178 -7.31 11.28 -10.91
N LEU A 179 -7.34 10.81 -12.16
CA LEU A 179 -7.55 9.41 -12.48
C LEU A 179 -6.21 8.82 -12.94
N SER A 180 -5.87 7.66 -12.37
CA SER A 180 -4.71 6.87 -12.78
C SER A 180 -5.15 5.63 -13.52
N PRO A 181 -4.38 5.14 -14.50
CA PRO A 181 -4.59 3.80 -15.00
C PRO A 181 -4.39 2.78 -13.87
N PRO A 182 -5.05 1.62 -13.95
CA PRO A 182 -4.79 0.53 -13.02
C PRO A 182 -3.32 0.07 -13.10
N SER A 183 -2.77 -0.41 -11.98
CA SER A 183 -1.39 -0.93 -11.93
C SER A 183 -1.07 -1.94 -13.03
N ARG A 184 0.15 -1.88 -13.57
CA ARG A 184 0.66 -2.83 -14.57
C ARG A 184 1.32 -4.05 -13.95
N LEU A 185 1.49 -4.09 -12.63
CA LEU A 185 1.92 -5.30 -11.92
C LEU A 185 0.77 -6.30 -11.90
N ARG A 186 0.61 -7.04 -13.00
CA ARG A 186 -0.47 -8.03 -13.17
C ARG A 186 0.06 -9.44 -13.27
N ARG A 187 -0.69 -10.38 -12.69
CA ARG A 187 -0.46 -11.81 -12.85
C ARG A 187 -0.67 -12.22 -14.30
N GLU A 188 0.10 -13.20 -14.74
CA GLU A 188 -0.03 -13.79 -16.07
C GLU A 188 -1.41 -14.40 -16.29
N ALA A 189 -1.85 -14.41 -17.55
CA ALA A 189 -3.19 -14.88 -17.93
C ALA A 189 -3.48 -16.31 -17.43
N ALA A 190 -2.48 -17.19 -17.41
CA ALA A 190 -2.61 -18.56 -16.90
C ALA A 190 -2.96 -18.62 -15.39
N ILE A 191 -2.48 -17.67 -14.58
CA ILE A 191 -2.84 -17.56 -13.17
C ILE A 191 -4.21 -16.89 -13.03
N ALA A 192 -4.48 -15.87 -13.85
CA ALA A 192 -5.74 -15.13 -13.83
C ALA A 192 -6.96 -16.00 -14.18
N ALA A 193 -6.83 -16.89 -15.17
CA ALA A 193 -7.94 -17.72 -15.67
C ALA A 193 -8.55 -18.65 -14.60
N GLY A 194 -7.77 -19.05 -13.60
CA GLY A 194 -8.20 -19.95 -12.53
C GLY A 194 -8.46 -19.26 -11.19
N ALA A 195 -8.31 -17.94 -11.08
CA ALA A 195 -8.30 -17.25 -9.81
C ALA A 195 -9.69 -17.21 -9.14
N ALA A 196 -9.75 -17.59 -7.86
CA ALA A 196 -10.97 -17.49 -7.07
C ALA A 196 -11.42 -16.04 -6.83
N ASP A 197 -10.48 -15.09 -6.84
CA ASP A 197 -10.73 -13.67 -6.55
C ASP A 197 -9.82 -12.78 -7.40
N GLY A 198 -10.44 -11.93 -8.23
CA GLY A 198 -9.74 -11.04 -9.15
C GLY A 198 -8.93 -9.93 -8.46
N ARG A 199 -9.23 -9.60 -7.19
CA ARG A 199 -8.54 -8.54 -6.43
C ARG A 199 -7.04 -8.81 -6.28
N PHE A 200 -6.66 -10.09 -6.24
CA PHE A 200 -5.27 -10.49 -6.02
C PHE A 200 -4.46 -10.66 -7.32
N LEU A 201 -5.05 -10.36 -8.47
CA LEU A 201 -4.37 -10.45 -9.77
C LEU A 201 -3.51 -9.23 -10.10
N GLN A 202 -3.65 -8.16 -9.33
CA GLN A 202 -2.98 -6.89 -9.57
C GLN A 202 -2.40 -6.36 -8.26
N ALA A 203 -1.12 -5.99 -8.27
CA ALA A 203 -0.44 -5.41 -7.12
C ALA A 203 -0.32 -3.89 -7.25
N GLU A 204 -0.66 -3.15 -6.20
CA GLU A 204 -0.51 -1.68 -6.18
C GLU A 204 0.84 -1.22 -5.62
N VAL A 205 1.61 -2.15 -5.03
CA VAL A 205 2.90 -1.87 -4.42
C VAL A 205 3.95 -2.81 -4.98
N PHE A 206 5.10 -2.26 -5.37
CA PHE A 206 6.31 -3.03 -5.65
C PHE A 206 7.28 -2.88 -4.48
N THR A 207 7.72 -4.01 -3.92
CA THR A 207 8.65 -4.04 -2.79
C THR A 207 10.05 -4.45 -3.23
N LEU A 208 11.01 -3.57 -3.00
CA LEU A 208 12.43 -3.91 -3.01
C LEU A 208 12.85 -4.27 -1.59
N GLN A 209 13.22 -5.53 -1.36
CA GLN A 209 13.93 -5.90 -0.14
C GLN A 209 15.44 -5.79 -0.36
N TRP A 210 16.08 -4.87 0.33
CA TRP A 210 17.47 -4.53 0.07
C TRP A 210 18.35 -4.96 1.23
N HIS A 211 19.21 -5.95 0.99
CA HIS A 211 20.24 -6.34 1.93
C HIS A 211 21.43 -5.39 1.77
N LEU A 212 21.56 -4.44 2.69
CA LEU A 212 22.57 -3.38 2.59
C LEU A 212 23.97 -3.89 2.93
N THR A 213 24.06 -4.85 3.84
CA THR A 213 25.31 -5.40 4.37
C THR A 213 25.12 -6.84 4.81
N GLN A 214 26.22 -7.60 4.86
CA GLN A 214 26.26 -8.92 5.51
C GLN A 214 26.69 -8.84 6.98
N GLU A 215 27.13 -7.67 7.45
CA GLU A 215 27.51 -7.47 8.84
C GLU A 215 26.29 -7.61 9.74
N CYS A 216 26.45 -8.39 10.83
CA CYS A 216 25.40 -8.64 11.80
C CYS A 216 25.99 -8.76 13.21
N ASP A 217 25.32 -8.14 14.17
CA ASP A 217 25.65 -8.20 15.59
C ASP A 217 25.16 -9.50 16.27
N LEU A 218 24.53 -10.41 15.52
CA LEU A 218 24.05 -11.71 16.00
C LEU A 218 24.54 -12.89 15.15
N HIS A 219 24.68 -14.04 15.79
CA HIS A 219 25.07 -15.31 15.17
C HIS A 219 23.94 -16.34 15.21
N CYS A 220 22.75 -15.96 14.72
CA CYS A 220 21.56 -16.82 14.70
C CYS A 220 21.78 -18.17 14.00
N ARG A 221 21.30 -19.26 14.61
CA ARG A 221 21.39 -20.64 14.09
C ARG A 221 20.51 -20.94 12.87
N HIS A 222 19.50 -20.11 12.60
CA HIS A 222 18.61 -20.28 11.43
C HIS A 222 19.02 -19.44 10.22
N CYS A 223 20.14 -18.73 10.31
CA CYS A 223 20.53 -17.74 9.31
C CYS A 223 20.74 -18.41 7.94
N TYR A 224 20.02 -17.94 6.92
CA TYR A 224 20.07 -18.52 5.57
C TYR A 224 21.24 -18.02 4.72
N ASP A 225 21.88 -16.90 5.12
CA ASP A 225 22.99 -16.30 4.38
C ASP A 225 24.00 -15.63 5.33
N ARG A 226 25.21 -16.18 5.40
CA ARG A 226 26.39 -15.61 6.07
C ARG A 226 27.56 -15.46 5.10
N SER A 227 27.28 -15.47 3.79
CA SER A 227 28.32 -15.35 2.79
C SER A 227 29.01 -13.99 2.88
N HIS A 228 30.33 -13.98 2.68
CA HIS A 228 31.06 -12.72 2.55
C HIS A 228 30.78 -12.14 1.16
N ARG A 229 30.20 -10.94 1.12
CA ARG A 229 29.87 -10.22 -0.12
C ARG A 229 30.48 -8.83 -0.09
N ARG A 230 30.80 -8.32 -1.28
CA ARG A 230 31.26 -6.94 -1.44
C ARG A 230 30.13 -5.99 -1.08
N GLU A 231 30.48 -4.82 -0.53
CA GLU A 231 29.49 -3.78 -0.25
C GLU A 231 29.07 -3.06 -1.52
N PHE A 232 27.81 -2.61 -1.53
CA PHE A 232 27.21 -1.92 -2.65
C PHE A 232 27.72 -0.48 -2.69
N PRO A 233 28.24 0.03 -3.82
CA PRO A 233 28.70 1.41 -3.89
C PRO A 233 27.57 2.40 -3.57
N PHE A 234 27.82 3.37 -2.69
CA PHE A 234 26.78 4.29 -2.22
C PHE A 234 26.18 5.15 -3.35
N GLU A 235 27.01 5.63 -4.27
CA GLU A 235 26.56 6.42 -5.41
C GLU A 235 25.61 5.62 -6.31
N ARG A 236 25.91 4.32 -6.49
CA ARG A 236 25.01 3.40 -7.20
C ARG A 236 23.73 3.15 -6.42
N ALA A 237 23.78 3.16 -5.09
CA ALA A 237 22.59 2.99 -4.25
C ALA A 237 21.58 4.12 -4.48
N VAL A 238 22.07 5.35 -4.56
CA VAL A 238 21.21 6.51 -4.82
C VAL A 238 20.58 6.43 -6.21
N SER A 239 21.36 6.10 -7.26
CA SER A 239 20.82 5.98 -8.62
C SER A 239 19.83 4.81 -8.77
N LEU A 240 20.03 3.71 -8.03
CA LEU A 240 19.08 2.60 -7.99
C LEU A 240 17.72 3.02 -7.39
N LEU A 241 17.69 3.92 -6.41
CA LEU A 241 16.45 4.46 -5.90
C LEU A 241 15.70 5.30 -6.97
N ASP A 242 16.42 5.99 -7.86
CA ASP A 242 15.82 6.69 -9.01
C ASP A 242 15.24 5.70 -10.03
N GLU A 243 15.96 4.62 -10.34
CA GLU A 243 15.47 3.54 -11.20
C GLU A 243 14.22 2.88 -10.62
N LEU A 244 14.22 2.57 -9.32
CA LEU A 244 13.06 1.99 -8.64
C LEU A 244 11.85 2.93 -8.71
N ARG A 245 12.07 4.24 -8.54
CA ARG A 245 10.99 5.24 -8.64
C ARG A 245 10.42 5.26 -10.06
N GLY A 246 11.28 5.30 -11.07
CA GLY A 246 10.89 5.23 -12.47
C GLY A 246 10.09 3.97 -12.79
N PHE A 247 10.60 2.81 -12.35
CA PHE A 247 9.95 1.50 -12.51
C PHE A 247 8.55 1.45 -11.90
N CYS A 248 8.38 1.97 -10.68
CA CYS A 248 7.09 2.05 -10.01
C CYS A 248 6.12 2.98 -10.75
N ARG A 249 6.61 4.13 -11.23
CA ARG A 249 5.81 5.13 -11.95
C ARG A 249 5.28 4.59 -13.27
N THR A 250 6.12 3.92 -14.07
CA THR A 250 5.69 3.32 -15.35
C THR A 250 4.67 2.18 -15.17
N ARG A 251 4.55 1.66 -13.95
CA ARG A 251 3.60 0.61 -13.58
C ARG A 251 2.40 1.10 -12.80
N PHE A 252 2.27 2.41 -12.56
CA PHE A 252 1.21 2.97 -11.72
C PHE A 252 1.11 2.26 -10.35
N ALA A 253 2.28 1.99 -9.75
CA ALA A 253 2.42 1.34 -8.46
C ALA A 253 3.20 2.24 -7.50
N ALA A 254 2.93 2.10 -6.20
CA ALA A 254 3.77 2.69 -5.16
C ALA A 254 5.03 1.84 -4.95
N GLY A 255 6.15 2.48 -4.60
CA GLY A 255 7.36 1.77 -4.22
C GLY A 255 7.49 1.62 -2.70
N GLN A 256 7.95 0.44 -2.27
CA GLN A 256 8.41 0.17 -0.92
C GLN A 256 9.86 -0.29 -0.94
N VAL A 257 10.66 0.21 0.01
CA VAL A 257 12.00 -0.28 0.28
C VAL A 257 12.03 -0.88 1.67
N SER A 258 12.27 -2.19 1.74
CA SER A 258 12.46 -2.95 2.97
C SER A 258 13.96 -3.13 3.21
N LEU A 259 14.55 -2.27 4.03
CA LEU A 259 15.97 -2.29 4.36
C LEU A 259 16.25 -3.46 5.31
N SER A 260 17.15 -4.33 4.91
CA SER A 260 17.47 -5.62 5.53
C SER A 260 18.97 -5.93 5.36
N GLY A 261 19.38 -7.17 5.60
CA GLY A 261 20.74 -7.66 5.45
C GLY A 261 21.08 -8.57 6.62
N GLY A 262 22.33 -8.53 7.08
CA GLY A 262 22.67 -8.94 8.43
C GLY A 262 21.89 -8.09 9.45
N ASN A 263 22.44 -6.95 9.86
CA ASN A 263 21.70 -5.90 10.54
C ASN A 263 21.84 -4.60 9.73
N PRO A 264 20.77 -4.07 9.12
CA PRO A 264 20.86 -2.92 8.21
C PRO A 264 21.42 -1.67 8.88
N LEU A 265 21.26 -1.52 10.20
CA LEU A 265 21.78 -0.37 10.95
C LEU A 265 23.31 -0.35 11.06
N LEU A 266 23.98 -1.46 10.77
CA LEU A 266 25.45 -1.54 10.72
C LEU A 266 26.01 -1.06 9.38
N PHE A 267 25.16 -0.81 8.38
CA PHE A 267 25.61 -0.23 7.12
C PHE A 267 26.07 1.23 7.33
N PRO A 268 27.33 1.59 6.97
CA PRO A 268 27.90 2.92 7.29
C PRO A 268 27.05 4.10 6.83
N HIS A 269 26.36 3.97 5.69
CA HIS A 269 25.52 5.01 5.10
C HIS A 269 24.02 4.78 5.30
N PHE A 270 23.62 4.00 6.32
CA PHE A 270 22.21 3.65 6.56
C PHE A 270 21.30 4.88 6.58
N PHE A 271 21.63 5.90 7.37
CA PHE A 271 20.77 7.08 7.53
C PHE A 271 20.70 7.94 6.26
N ASP A 272 21.78 8.01 5.49
CA ASP A 272 21.81 8.76 4.24
C ASP A 272 20.97 8.06 3.17
N LEU A 273 21.07 6.72 3.08
CA LEU A 273 20.23 5.93 2.19
C LEU A 273 18.75 5.95 2.62
N TYR A 274 18.47 5.89 3.92
CA TYR A 274 17.12 6.03 4.47
C TYR A 274 16.51 7.37 4.08
N ARG A 275 17.26 8.47 4.19
CA ARG A 275 16.85 9.79 3.73
C ARG A 275 16.65 9.84 2.21
N ALA A 276 17.59 9.30 1.43
CA ALA A 276 17.47 9.26 -0.03
C ALA A 276 16.22 8.51 -0.50
N ALA A 277 15.84 7.44 0.19
CA ALA A 277 14.59 6.71 -0.07
C ALA A 277 13.35 7.52 0.36
N ALA A 278 13.43 8.21 1.51
CA ALA A 278 12.35 9.05 2.00
C ALA A 278 12.09 10.24 1.04
N ASP A 279 13.15 10.89 0.57
CA ASP A 279 13.07 12.03 -0.34
C ASP A 279 12.45 11.67 -1.70
N ARG A 280 12.49 10.39 -2.08
CA ARG A 280 11.82 9.84 -3.26
C ARG A 280 10.40 9.33 -3.01
N GLY A 281 9.89 9.52 -1.80
CA GLY A 281 8.49 9.21 -1.46
C GLY A 281 8.20 7.73 -1.23
N PHE A 282 9.23 6.89 -1.09
CA PHE A 282 9.06 5.47 -0.79
C PHE A 282 8.48 5.25 0.60
N MET A 283 7.69 4.20 0.70
CA MET A 283 7.39 3.54 1.98
C MET A 283 8.65 2.80 2.42
N ILE A 284 9.08 2.99 3.67
CA ILE A 284 10.33 2.38 4.16
C ILE A 284 10.01 1.47 5.33
N ALA A 285 10.41 0.21 5.22
CA ALA A 285 10.37 -0.76 6.30
C ALA A 285 11.80 -1.14 6.70
N ILE A 286 11.99 -1.49 7.96
CA ILE A 286 13.28 -1.95 8.48
C ILE A 286 13.11 -3.37 9.01
N LEU A 287 13.99 -4.27 8.58
CA LEU A 287 14.08 -5.64 9.05
C LEU A 287 15.44 -5.78 9.74
N GLY A 288 15.45 -5.75 11.06
CA GLY A 288 16.70 -5.67 11.81
C GLY A 288 16.60 -6.22 13.23
N ASN A 289 17.65 -5.98 14.01
CA ASN A 289 17.71 -6.34 15.42
C ASN A 289 17.25 -5.17 16.30
N ALA A 290 17.23 -5.38 17.62
CA ALA A 290 16.98 -4.32 18.59
C ALA A 290 18.04 -3.20 18.45
N ALA A 291 17.59 -1.96 18.47
CA ALA A 291 18.43 -0.77 18.35
C ALA A 291 18.27 0.14 19.57
N ASP A 292 19.21 1.06 19.77
CA ASP A 292 19.06 2.07 20.81
C ASP A 292 17.98 3.11 20.45
N ARG A 293 17.53 3.84 21.48
CA ARG A 293 16.53 4.91 21.33
C ARG A 293 16.99 6.01 20.36
N ALA A 294 18.26 6.39 20.41
CA ALA A 294 18.80 7.50 19.62
C ALA A 294 18.75 7.21 18.11
N ALA A 295 19.03 5.97 17.71
CA ALA A 295 18.91 5.51 16.33
C ALA A 295 17.46 5.58 15.85
N ILE A 296 16.50 5.15 16.67
CA ILE A 296 15.07 5.22 16.33
C ILE A 296 14.59 6.67 16.23
N GLU A 297 14.99 7.55 17.15
CA GLU A 297 14.67 8.98 17.10
C GLU A 297 15.24 9.64 15.84
N ARG A 298 16.48 9.28 15.44
CA ARG A 298 17.09 9.75 14.19
C ARG A 298 16.33 9.25 12.96
N ILE A 299 15.87 8.00 12.95
CA ILE A 299 15.03 7.43 11.87
C ILE A 299 13.73 8.22 11.76
N MET A 300 13.01 8.41 12.88
CA MET A 300 11.74 9.15 12.91
C MET A 300 11.90 10.61 12.47
N GLY A 301 13.03 11.24 12.83
CA GLY A 301 13.36 12.59 12.40
C GLY A 301 13.56 12.74 10.88
N ILE A 302 13.80 11.64 10.17
CA ILE A 302 13.80 11.61 8.69
C ILE A 302 12.40 11.27 8.18
N ARG A 303 11.88 10.10 8.58
CA ARG A 303 10.54 9.60 8.26
C ARG A 303 10.25 8.40 9.15
N THR A 304 9.09 8.35 9.80
CA THR A 304 8.65 7.14 10.51
C THR A 304 8.52 5.97 9.53
N PRO A 305 9.13 4.79 9.80
CA PRO A 305 9.01 3.63 8.94
C PRO A 305 7.57 3.11 8.94
N VAL A 306 7.14 2.49 7.84
CA VAL A 306 5.82 1.85 7.78
C VAL A 306 5.71 0.68 8.75
N TYR A 307 6.82 0.00 9.01
CA TYR A 307 7.01 -0.88 10.17
C TYR A 307 8.50 -1.16 10.43
N TYR A 308 8.82 -1.48 11.68
CA TYR A 308 10.07 -2.11 12.08
C TYR A 308 9.80 -3.57 12.46
N GLN A 309 10.40 -4.51 11.73
CA GLN A 309 10.28 -5.94 12.00
C GLN A 309 11.51 -6.44 12.76
N VAL A 310 11.27 -7.09 13.89
CA VAL A 310 12.27 -7.86 14.64
C VAL A 310 11.88 -9.34 14.64
N SER A 311 12.79 -10.18 15.11
CA SER A 311 12.56 -11.62 15.20
C SER A 311 12.62 -12.11 16.64
N LEU A 312 11.63 -12.94 16.99
CA LEU A 312 11.61 -13.78 18.18
C LEU A 312 11.26 -15.19 17.71
N GLU A 313 12.05 -16.20 18.12
CA GLU A 313 11.93 -17.56 17.57
C GLU A 313 11.07 -18.50 18.42
N GLY A 314 10.37 -17.98 19.42
CA GLY A 314 9.60 -18.75 20.39
C GLY A 314 9.63 -18.06 21.75
N LEU A 315 9.39 -18.82 22.81
CA LEU A 315 9.57 -18.37 24.18
C LEU A 315 11.06 -18.21 24.51
N GLU A 316 11.35 -17.58 25.64
CA GLU A 316 12.68 -17.11 26.03
C GLU A 316 13.80 -18.14 25.82
N ALA A 317 13.64 -19.35 26.36
CA ALA A 317 14.67 -20.39 26.28
C ALA A 317 15.01 -20.78 24.83
N HIS A 318 14.01 -20.98 23.98
CA HIS A 318 14.23 -21.34 22.57
C HIS A 318 14.76 -20.16 21.77
N ASN A 319 14.24 -18.95 22.00
CA ASN A 319 14.74 -17.75 21.33
C ASN A 319 16.24 -17.54 21.61
N ASP A 320 16.64 -17.66 22.87
CA ASP A 320 18.02 -17.41 23.28
C ASP A 320 18.98 -18.52 22.82
N GLU A 321 18.50 -19.76 22.69
CA GLU A 321 19.26 -20.83 22.02
C GLU A 321 19.57 -20.48 20.56
N ILE A 322 18.59 -19.93 19.84
CA ILE A 322 18.72 -19.63 18.41
C ILE A 322 19.48 -18.31 18.17
N ARG A 323 19.18 -17.26 18.95
CA ARG A 323 19.61 -15.87 18.69
C ARG A 323 20.65 -15.35 19.68
N GLY A 324 20.99 -16.11 20.72
CA GLY A 324 21.96 -15.76 21.75
C GLY A 324 21.31 -15.34 23.08
N ALA A 325 22.01 -15.60 24.18
CA ALA A 325 21.52 -15.36 25.54
C ALA A 325 21.09 -13.90 25.79
N GLY A 326 19.94 -13.73 26.42
CA GLY A 326 19.34 -12.44 26.76
C GLY A 326 18.70 -11.69 25.59
N ASN A 327 18.67 -12.28 24.38
CA ASN A 327 18.11 -11.64 23.20
C ASN A 327 16.58 -11.47 23.30
N PHE A 328 15.88 -12.42 23.92
CA PHE A 328 14.43 -12.38 24.09
C PHE A 328 13.98 -11.14 24.87
N ARG A 329 14.56 -10.93 26.06
CA ARG A 329 14.23 -9.78 26.93
C ARG A 329 14.57 -8.46 26.25
N ARG A 330 15.77 -8.35 25.67
CA ARG A 330 16.21 -7.15 24.95
C ARG A 330 15.26 -6.78 23.81
N THR A 331 14.81 -7.78 23.05
CA THR A 331 13.88 -7.58 21.93
C THR A 331 12.50 -7.16 22.43
N LYS A 332 11.99 -7.76 23.52
CA LYS A 332 10.71 -7.34 24.13
C LYS A 332 10.77 -5.91 24.67
N GLU A 333 11.87 -5.51 25.31
CA GLU A 333 12.09 -4.14 25.77
C GLU A 333 12.13 -3.15 24.60
N PHE A 334 12.82 -3.51 23.51
CA PHE A 334 12.86 -2.72 22.30
C PHE A 334 11.47 -2.57 21.65
N LEU A 335 10.68 -3.65 21.57
CA LEU A 335 9.30 -3.58 21.06
C LEU A 335 8.43 -2.63 21.90
N ARG A 336 8.51 -2.70 23.24
CA ARG A 336 7.81 -1.75 24.12
C ARG A 336 8.25 -0.31 23.86
N MET A 337 9.54 -0.09 23.64
CA MET A 337 10.08 1.24 23.30
C MET A 337 9.50 1.75 21.96
N LEU A 338 9.49 0.93 20.91
CA LEU A 338 8.91 1.28 19.62
C LEU A 338 7.42 1.62 19.74
N THR A 339 6.65 0.78 20.42
CA THR A 339 5.22 0.99 20.66
C THR A 339 4.97 2.28 21.45
N GLY A 340 5.75 2.54 22.50
CA GLY A 340 5.66 3.78 23.29
C GLY A 340 6.04 5.05 22.50
N MET A 341 6.83 4.91 21.43
CA MET A 341 7.19 6.01 20.52
C MET A 341 6.22 6.15 19.34
N GLY A 342 5.21 5.27 19.22
CA GLY A 342 4.28 5.25 18.10
C GLY A 342 4.89 4.75 16.79
N VAL A 343 5.99 3.98 16.85
CA VAL A 343 6.59 3.34 15.68
C VAL A 343 5.89 2.00 15.42
N PRO A 344 5.21 1.83 14.26
CA PRO A 344 4.61 0.54 13.92
C PRO A 344 5.68 -0.54 13.90
N ASN A 345 5.40 -1.67 14.54
CA ASN A 345 6.37 -2.75 14.69
C ASN A 345 5.69 -4.11 14.67
N MET A 346 6.46 -5.13 14.29
CA MET A 346 5.97 -6.50 14.22
C MET A 346 7.09 -7.50 14.51
N VAL A 347 6.69 -8.70 14.92
CA VAL A 347 7.56 -9.85 15.14
C VAL A 347 7.37 -10.84 14.01
N MET A 348 8.48 -11.34 13.47
CA MET A 348 8.48 -12.44 12.51
C MET A 348 9.36 -13.58 13.00
N LEU A 349 8.71 -14.73 13.23
CA LEU A 349 9.32 -15.98 13.68
C LEU A 349 9.70 -16.88 12.50
N THR A 350 10.79 -17.62 12.61
CA THR A 350 11.13 -18.72 11.69
C THR A 350 10.63 -20.04 12.27
N LEU A 351 9.61 -20.62 11.63
CA LEU A 351 8.91 -21.81 12.12
C LEU A 351 9.75 -23.07 11.89
N THR A 352 10.00 -23.79 12.97
CA THR A 352 10.70 -25.06 13.02
C THR A 352 9.83 -26.09 13.74
N ARG A 353 10.22 -27.36 13.71
CA ARG A 353 9.59 -28.42 14.50
C ARG A 353 9.60 -28.09 16.00
N ASP A 354 10.69 -27.49 16.48
CA ASP A 354 10.96 -27.36 17.91
C ASP A 354 10.28 -26.12 18.54
N ASN A 355 9.79 -25.18 17.72
CA ASN A 355 9.07 -23.98 18.17
C ASN A 355 7.62 -23.86 17.69
N ILE A 356 7.10 -24.81 16.89
CA ILE A 356 5.74 -24.72 16.34
C ILE A 356 4.67 -24.57 17.43
N GLY A 357 4.80 -25.30 18.54
CA GLY A 357 3.89 -25.19 19.68
C GLY A 357 4.09 -23.94 20.54
N GLN A 358 5.06 -23.08 20.23
CA GLN A 358 5.36 -21.87 20.98
C GLN A 358 4.81 -20.60 20.31
N VAL A 359 4.25 -20.68 19.10
CA VAL A 359 3.78 -19.50 18.35
C VAL A 359 2.59 -18.83 19.05
N ILE A 360 1.57 -19.59 19.44
CA ILE A 360 0.39 -19.06 20.14
C ILE A 360 0.75 -18.57 21.55
N PRO A 361 1.51 -19.34 22.38
CA PRO A 361 2.01 -18.82 23.66
C PRO A 361 2.86 -17.56 23.53
N LEU A 362 3.66 -17.44 22.46
CA LEU A 362 4.41 -16.22 22.20
C LEU A 362 3.48 -15.05 21.84
N ALA A 363 2.36 -15.31 21.15
CA ALA A 363 1.36 -14.28 20.87
C ALA A 363 0.83 -13.67 22.17
N GLU A 364 0.45 -14.51 23.15
CA GLU A 364 0.00 -14.08 24.48
C GLU A 364 1.04 -13.18 25.17
N GLU A 365 2.32 -13.57 25.14
CA GLU A 365 3.43 -12.81 25.72
C GLU A 365 3.71 -11.46 25.03
N LEU A 366 3.19 -11.26 23.83
CA LEU A 366 3.39 -10.09 22.97
C LEU A 366 2.14 -9.19 22.87
N GLU A 367 1.03 -9.58 23.48
CA GLU A 367 -0.17 -8.74 23.54
C GLU A 367 0.13 -7.39 24.19
N GLY A 368 -0.28 -6.31 23.51
CA GLY A 368 0.00 -4.93 23.94
C GLY A 368 1.47 -4.49 23.82
N ILE A 369 2.38 -5.36 23.36
CA ILE A 369 3.81 -5.05 23.18
C ILE A 369 4.12 -4.72 21.72
N THR A 370 3.52 -5.42 20.77
CA THR A 370 3.76 -5.26 19.32
C THR A 370 2.45 -5.16 18.53
N GLY A 371 2.52 -4.59 17.32
CA GLY A 371 1.38 -4.47 16.43
C GLY A 371 1.08 -5.73 15.60
N GLY A 372 1.98 -6.72 15.63
CA GLY A 372 1.76 -7.97 14.92
C GLY A 372 2.80 -9.05 15.21
N LEU A 373 2.38 -10.31 15.15
CA LEU A 373 3.19 -11.52 15.16
C LEU A 373 2.82 -12.33 13.92
N THR A 374 3.83 -12.75 13.17
CA THR A 374 3.68 -13.65 12.03
C THR A 374 4.81 -14.66 12.01
N PHE A 375 4.69 -15.66 11.15
CA PHE A 375 5.73 -16.67 10.95
C PHE A 375 6.07 -16.84 9.47
N ASN A 376 7.30 -17.29 9.23
CA ASN A 376 7.74 -17.87 7.99
C ASN A 376 8.15 -19.31 8.23
N ARG A 377 7.74 -20.23 7.37
CA ARG A 377 8.35 -21.56 7.35
C ARG A 377 9.85 -21.48 7.08
N LEU A 378 10.63 -22.27 7.82
CA LEU A 378 12.06 -22.46 7.58
C LEU A 378 12.31 -22.87 6.11
N ALA A 379 13.25 -22.18 5.46
CA ALA A 379 13.86 -22.67 4.23
C ALA A 379 15.23 -23.22 4.61
N GLN A 380 15.48 -24.51 4.35
CA GLN A 380 16.68 -25.22 4.80
C GLN A 380 17.92 -24.84 3.97
N PHE A 381 18.37 -23.60 4.12
CA PHE A 381 19.58 -23.04 3.52
C PHE A 381 20.45 -22.41 4.60
N GLY A 382 21.75 -22.23 4.30
CA GLY A 382 22.71 -21.68 5.26
C GLY A 382 22.77 -22.50 6.55
N GLU A 383 22.90 -21.82 7.68
CA GLU A 383 22.86 -22.43 9.02
C GLU A 383 21.50 -23.07 9.31
N GLY A 384 20.42 -22.49 8.75
CA GLY A 384 19.06 -23.01 8.90
C GLY A 384 18.85 -24.43 8.34
N ALA A 385 19.76 -24.92 7.49
CA ALA A 385 19.74 -26.31 7.03
C ALA A 385 19.94 -27.34 8.16
N ALA A 386 20.57 -26.94 9.28
CA ALA A 386 20.73 -27.80 10.46
C ALA A 386 19.44 -27.94 11.28
N LEU A 387 18.46 -27.06 11.06
CA LEU A 387 17.18 -27.08 11.77
C LEU A 387 16.16 -27.95 11.04
N GLN A 388 15.15 -28.38 11.80
CA GLN A 388 14.16 -29.34 11.33
C GLN A 388 12.81 -28.66 11.11
N LEU A 389 12.18 -28.98 9.98
CA LEU A 389 10.80 -28.60 9.71
C LEU A 389 9.82 -29.53 10.45
N PRO A 390 8.61 -29.06 10.80
CA PRO A 390 7.55 -29.94 11.29
C PRO A 390 7.14 -30.97 10.23
N THR A 391 6.43 -32.03 10.65
CA THR A 391 5.76 -32.91 9.68
C THR A 391 4.60 -32.17 9.00
N MET A 392 4.17 -32.63 7.82
CA MET A 392 3.00 -32.07 7.13
C MET A 392 1.74 -32.11 8.01
N GLU A 393 1.54 -33.20 8.75
CA GLU A 393 0.41 -33.37 9.66
C GLU A 393 0.45 -32.37 10.83
N ALA A 394 1.60 -32.25 11.50
CA ALA A 394 1.78 -31.28 12.58
C ALA A 394 1.59 -29.84 12.09
N TYR A 395 2.13 -29.52 10.90
CA TYR A 395 1.94 -28.20 10.30
C TYR A 395 0.49 -27.91 9.93
N ARG A 396 -0.24 -28.90 9.39
CA ARG A 396 -1.67 -28.76 9.11
C ARG A 396 -2.47 -28.50 10.38
N SER A 397 -2.23 -29.27 11.46
CA SER A 397 -2.87 -29.04 12.77
C SER A 397 -2.60 -27.62 13.25
N PHE A 398 -1.34 -27.20 13.21
CA PHE A 398 -0.92 -25.87 13.59
C PHE A 398 -1.62 -24.77 12.78
N LEU A 399 -1.80 -24.92 11.46
CA LEU A 399 -2.53 -23.92 10.67
C LEU A 399 -3.99 -23.79 11.07
N SER A 400 -4.66 -24.90 11.41
CA SER A 400 -6.03 -24.86 11.94
C SER A 400 -6.09 -24.19 13.31
N GLU A 401 -5.15 -24.51 14.20
CA GLU A 401 -5.04 -23.87 15.52
C GLU A 401 -4.73 -22.37 15.39
N TYR A 402 -3.82 -21.99 14.50
CA TYR A 402 -3.48 -20.60 14.22
C TYR A 402 -4.67 -19.83 13.65
N ALA A 403 -5.44 -20.44 12.74
CA ALA A 403 -6.64 -19.83 12.17
C ALA A 403 -7.68 -19.54 13.25
N ALA A 404 -7.93 -20.48 14.17
CA ALA A 404 -8.82 -20.28 15.31
C ALA A 404 -8.29 -19.21 16.28
N ALA A 405 -6.99 -19.22 16.56
CA ALA A 405 -6.33 -18.29 17.47
C ALA A 405 -6.38 -16.82 17.00
N LEU A 406 -6.57 -16.55 15.70
CA LEU A 406 -6.74 -15.18 15.18
C LEU A 406 -7.94 -14.45 15.79
N GLU A 407 -8.97 -15.19 16.24
CA GLU A 407 -10.16 -14.61 16.86
C GLU A 407 -9.89 -14.09 18.28
N THR A 408 -8.98 -14.74 19.01
CA THR A 408 -8.68 -14.44 20.41
C THR A 408 -7.39 -13.67 20.62
N HIS A 409 -6.44 -13.74 19.68
CA HIS A 409 -5.14 -13.07 19.75
C HIS A 409 -4.99 -12.07 18.60
N PRO A 410 -5.40 -10.80 18.79
CA PRO A 410 -5.37 -9.79 17.73
C PRO A 410 -3.94 -9.41 17.28
N VAL A 411 -2.91 -9.82 18.03
CA VAL A 411 -1.52 -9.67 17.62
C VAL A 411 -1.16 -10.64 16.49
N LEU A 412 -1.85 -11.77 16.32
CA LEU A 412 -1.58 -12.70 15.22
C LEU A 412 -1.96 -12.10 13.87
N THR A 413 -1.11 -12.29 12.87
CA THR A 413 -1.32 -11.74 11.52
C THR A 413 -1.18 -12.81 10.44
N LEU A 414 -1.95 -12.65 9.36
CA LEU A 414 -1.99 -13.58 8.24
C LEU A 414 -0.83 -13.37 7.28
N LYS A 415 -0.10 -14.45 6.96
CA LYS A 415 1.02 -14.38 6.01
C LYS A 415 1.25 -15.67 5.22
N ASP A 416 1.26 -16.84 5.86
CA ASP A 416 1.55 -18.08 5.13
C ASP A 416 0.39 -18.45 4.19
N SER A 417 0.69 -18.45 2.90
CA SER A 417 -0.23 -18.77 1.80
C SER A 417 -1.04 -20.06 1.96
N LEU A 418 -0.56 -21.05 2.73
CA LEU A 418 -1.27 -22.32 2.92
C LEU A 418 -2.48 -22.20 3.87
N LEU A 419 -2.59 -21.13 4.67
CA LEU A 419 -3.80 -20.81 5.46
C LEU A 419 -5.04 -20.67 4.58
N ASN A 420 -4.89 -20.23 3.33
CA ASN A 420 -6.01 -20.15 2.39
C ASN A 420 -6.63 -21.52 2.07
N ILE A 421 -5.94 -22.64 2.32
CA ILE A 421 -6.56 -23.98 2.20
C ILE A 421 -7.57 -24.20 3.34
N ILE A 422 -7.24 -23.77 4.56
CA ILE A 422 -8.15 -23.81 5.71
C ILE A 422 -9.36 -22.91 5.45
N PHE A 423 -9.13 -21.67 5.03
CA PHE A 423 -10.22 -20.74 4.73
C PHE A 423 -11.10 -21.19 3.55
N GLU A 424 -10.54 -21.82 2.52
CA GLU A 424 -11.35 -22.43 1.45
C GLU A 424 -12.23 -23.57 2.00
N GLN A 425 -11.70 -24.44 2.86
CA GLN A 425 -12.44 -25.54 3.48
C GLN A 425 -13.58 -25.05 4.40
N GLU A 426 -13.35 -23.93 5.08
CA GLU A 426 -14.32 -23.28 5.97
C GLU A 426 -15.27 -22.31 5.24
N ASN A 427 -15.17 -22.19 3.91
CA ASN A 427 -15.92 -21.21 3.09
C ASN A 427 -15.76 -19.75 3.58
N SER A 428 -14.58 -19.43 4.10
CA SER A 428 -14.21 -18.11 4.61
C SER A 428 -13.51 -17.26 3.55
N SER A 429 -13.42 -15.95 3.79
CA SER A 429 -12.76 -15.03 2.86
C SER A 429 -11.26 -15.33 2.75
N LEU A 430 -10.78 -15.52 1.53
CA LEU A 430 -9.36 -15.70 1.25
C LEU A 430 -8.61 -14.38 1.50
N PHE A 431 -7.35 -14.49 1.91
CA PHE A 431 -6.44 -13.36 2.05
C PHE A 431 -5.33 -13.43 1.02
N GLY A 432 -4.58 -12.34 0.86
CA GLY A 432 -3.57 -12.20 -0.17
C GLY A 432 -2.34 -13.11 -0.04
N GLY A 433 -2.16 -13.95 0.97
CA GLY A 433 -0.95 -14.79 1.10
C GLY A 433 0.35 -14.00 1.35
N CYS A 434 1.50 -14.62 1.05
CA CYS A 434 2.82 -14.19 1.54
C CYS A 434 3.22 -12.73 1.21
N ALA A 435 2.92 -12.26 0.01
CA ALA A 435 3.24 -10.90 -0.45
C ALA A 435 1.99 -10.09 -0.82
N GLY A 436 0.83 -10.45 -0.26
CA GLY A 436 -0.48 -9.89 -0.65
C GLY A 436 -1.06 -10.46 -1.95
N HIS A 437 -0.28 -11.27 -2.68
CA HIS A 437 -0.69 -11.93 -3.94
C HIS A 437 -0.19 -13.38 -4.05
N GLY A 438 -0.18 -14.16 -2.96
CA GLY A 438 0.50 -15.45 -2.87
C GLY A 438 2.02 -15.26 -2.83
N CYS A 439 2.74 -16.10 -3.56
CA CYS A 439 4.19 -15.93 -3.76
C CYS A 439 4.49 -14.68 -4.60
N GLY A 440 5.09 -13.65 -4.00
CA GLY A 440 5.44 -12.40 -4.69
C GLY A 440 6.72 -12.44 -5.52
N ALA A 441 7.43 -13.58 -5.57
CA ALA A 441 8.77 -13.68 -6.15
C ALA A 441 8.80 -13.19 -7.61
N ALA A 442 9.64 -12.18 -7.86
CA ALA A 442 9.78 -11.47 -9.12
C ALA A 442 8.49 -10.82 -9.69
N PHE A 443 7.37 -10.85 -8.95
CA PHE A 443 6.08 -10.27 -9.33
C PHE A 443 5.92 -8.84 -8.78
N ASN A 444 5.62 -8.72 -7.50
CA ASN A 444 5.52 -7.46 -6.80
C ASN A 444 6.65 -7.29 -5.77
N PHE A 445 7.64 -8.18 -5.82
CA PHE A 445 8.72 -8.27 -4.86
C PHE A 445 10.00 -8.79 -5.53
N VAL A 446 11.13 -8.15 -5.25
CA VAL A 446 12.48 -8.65 -5.53
C VAL A 446 13.41 -8.35 -4.36
N SER A 447 14.53 -9.07 -4.29
CA SER A 447 15.57 -8.83 -3.30
C SER A 447 16.88 -8.43 -3.98
N ILE A 448 17.58 -7.44 -3.45
CA ILE A 448 18.92 -7.05 -3.91
C ILE A 448 19.91 -7.30 -2.77
N LEU A 449 20.96 -8.05 -3.06
CA LEU A 449 22.04 -8.36 -2.12
C LEU A 449 23.10 -7.26 -2.09
N SER A 450 23.99 -7.31 -1.09
CA SER A 450 24.99 -6.25 -0.88
C SER A 450 25.99 -6.11 -2.05
N ASP A 451 26.16 -7.13 -2.89
CA ASP A 451 27.00 -7.07 -4.10
C ASP A 451 26.21 -6.71 -5.37
N GLY A 452 24.94 -6.38 -5.24
CA GLY A 452 24.05 -6.03 -6.34
C GLY A 452 23.40 -7.22 -7.06
N GLU A 453 23.68 -8.46 -6.64
CA GLU A 453 22.97 -9.62 -7.15
C GLU A 453 21.48 -9.54 -6.80
N VAL A 454 20.63 -9.70 -7.81
CA VAL A 454 19.17 -9.61 -7.66
C VAL A 454 18.59 -11.01 -7.58
N HIS A 455 17.76 -11.25 -6.57
CA HIS A 455 17.07 -12.51 -6.32
C HIS A 455 15.56 -12.33 -6.44
N ALA A 456 14.87 -13.35 -6.95
CA ALA A 456 13.41 -13.36 -6.96
C ALA A 456 12.84 -13.42 -5.54
N CYS A 457 13.51 -14.14 -4.63
CA CYS A 457 13.20 -14.21 -3.22
C CYS A 457 14.47 -14.39 -2.39
N ARG A 458 14.66 -13.57 -1.35
CA ARG A 458 15.83 -13.70 -0.46
C ARG A 458 15.98 -15.03 0.29
N LYS A 459 14.93 -15.84 0.42
CA LYS A 459 14.91 -17.01 1.33
C LYS A 459 15.72 -18.19 0.80
N PHE A 460 16.13 -18.15 -0.46
CA PHE A 460 16.86 -19.22 -1.13
C PHE A 460 17.64 -18.66 -2.33
N PRO A 461 18.66 -19.36 -2.83
CA PRO A 461 19.39 -18.94 -4.03
C PRO A 461 18.46 -18.87 -5.25
N SER A 462 18.06 -17.67 -5.64
CA SER A 462 17.12 -17.41 -6.73
C SER A 462 17.56 -16.28 -7.66
N PRO A 463 18.78 -16.32 -8.21
CA PRO A 463 19.33 -15.22 -8.98
C PRO A 463 18.52 -14.96 -10.25
N ILE A 464 18.22 -13.68 -10.49
CA ILE A 464 17.49 -13.19 -11.67
C ILE A 464 18.24 -12.07 -12.42
N GLY A 465 19.40 -11.65 -11.91
CA GLY A 465 20.27 -10.66 -12.57
C GLY A 465 21.21 -9.98 -11.59
N ASN A 466 21.91 -8.93 -12.05
CA ASN A 466 22.75 -8.09 -11.19
C ASN A 466 22.62 -6.62 -11.58
N ILE A 467 22.26 -5.78 -10.59
CA ILE A 467 21.93 -4.37 -10.81
C ILE A 467 23.16 -3.47 -11.09
N ILE A 468 24.36 -4.01 -10.91
CA ILE A 468 25.62 -3.36 -11.33
C ILE A 468 25.77 -3.43 -12.85
N ALA A 469 25.34 -4.53 -13.47
CA ALA A 469 25.50 -4.77 -14.90
C ALA A 469 24.21 -4.49 -15.71
N GLN A 470 23.06 -4.45 -15.04
CA GLN A 470 21.74 -4.37 -15.66
C GLN A 470 20.89 -3.33 -14.94
N SER A 471 19.98 -2.70 -15.67
CA SER A 471 18.91 -1.87 -15.09
C SER A 471 17.87 -2.74 -14.37
N LEU A 472 17.08 -2.13 -13.47
CA LEU A 472 15.99 -2.84 -12.79
C LEU A 472 14.96 -3.40 -13.79
N GLU A 473 14.69 -2.69 -14.88
CA GLU A 473 13.75 -3.11 -15.92
C GLU A 473 14.25 -4.38 -16.64
N GLU A 474 15.53 -4.43 -17.03
CA GLU A 474 16.14 -5.60 -17.68
C GLU A 474 16.10 -6.83 -16.77
N VAL A 475 16.42 -6.66 -15.48
CA VAL A 475 16.35 -7.75 -14.50
C VAL A 475 14.91 -8.26 -14.35
N TYR A 476 13.95 -7.34 -14.22
CA TYR A 476 12.53 -7.69 -14.07
C TYR A 476 11.96 -8.36 -15.33
N ALA A 477 12.40 -7.96 -16.52
CA ALA A 477 11.96 -8.52 -17.80
C ALA A 477 12.67 -9.84 -18.16
N SER A 478 13.70 -10.24 -17.42
CA SER A 478 14.49 -11.44 -17.71
C SER A 478 13.66 -12.72 -17.74
N ALA A 479 14.11 -13.70 -18.53
CA ALA A 479 13.51 -15.03 -18.57
C ALA A 479 13.54 -15.73 -17.19
N ALA A 480 14.58 -15.49 -16.40
CA ALA A 480 14.68 -16.00 -15.03
C ALA A 480 13.59 -15.40 -14.13
N ALA A 481 13.41 -14.08 -14.14
CA ALA A 481 12.35 -13.41 -13.40
C ALA A 481 10.95 -13.89 -13.83
N HIS A 482 10.72 -14.04 -15.14
CA HIS A 482 9.47 -14.62 -15.66
C HIS A 482 9.21 -16.03 -15.10
N ARG A 483 10.22 -16.90 -15.08
CA ARG A 483 10.09 -18.27 -14.55
C ARG A 483 9.65 -18.28 -13.07
N TYR A 484 10.19 -17.39 -12.24
CA TYR A 484 9.76 -17.26 -10.85
C TYR A 484 8.34 -16.67 -10.71
N ARG A 485 7.98 -15.69 -11.55
CA ARG A 485 6.61 -15.13 -11.56
C ARG A 485 5.54 -16.14 -11.92
N ALA A 486 5.83 -16.99 -12.92
CA ALA A 486 4.93 -18.01 -13.42
C ALA A 486 4.62 -19.08 -12.35
N GLY A 487 5.60 -19.40 -11.51
CA GLY A 487 5.41 -20.34 -10.42
C GLY A 487 5.48 -21.82 -10.82
N SER A 488 5.23 -22.71 -9.86
CA SER A 488 5.23 -24.15 -10.10
C SER A 488 4.11 -24.59 -11.05
N THR A 489 4.45 -25.44 -12.02
CA THR A 489 3.48 -26.03 -12.96
C THR A 489 2.52 -26.99 -12.25
N ALA A 490 2.90 -27.62 -11.14
CA ALA A 490 2.01 -28.48 -10.36
C ALA A 490 0.87 -27.73 -9.66
N CYS A 491 0.95 -26.39 -9.57
CA CYS A 491 -0.16 -25.56 -9.10
C CYS A 491 -1.11 -25.13 -10.23
N SER A 492 -0.89 -25.58 -11.47
CA SER A 492 -1.76 -25.27 -12.60
C SER A 492 -3.18 -25.79 -12.40
N GLY A 493 -4.17 -24.97 -12.73
CA GLY A 493 -5.59 -25.25 -12.47
C GLY A 493 -6.04 -25.10 -11.00
N CYS A 494 -5.13 -24.87 -10.06
CA CYS A 494 -5.53 -24.64 -8.66
C CYS A 494 -6.20 -23.28 -8.48
N ARG A 495 -7.40 -23.25 -7.90
CA ARG A 495 -8.18 -22.02 -7.67
C ARG A 495 -7.50 -21.04 -6.71
N LEU A 496 -6.65 -21.54 -5.81
CA LEU A 496 -5.90 -20.74 -4.86
C LEU A 496 -4.59 -20.19 -5.43
N ARG A 497 -4.23 -20.48 -6.70
CA ARG A 497 -2.91 -20.12 -7.26
C ARG A 497 -2.59 -18.63 -7.14
N ALA A 498 -3.57 -17.74 -7.34
CA ALA A 498 -3.39 -16.29 -7.24
C ALA A 498 -3.11 -15.78 -5.82
N VAL A 499 -3.48 -16.53 -4.78
CA VAL A 499 -3.32 -16.16 -3.36
C VAL A 499 -2.42 -17.13 -2.59
N CYS A 500 -1.83 -18.11 -3.27
CA CYS A 500 -0.96 -19.10 -2.65
C CYS A 500 0.29 -19.38 -3.48
N GLY A 501 0.21 -20.30 -4.44
CA GLY A 501 1.33 -20.73 -5.29
C GLY A 501 2.42 -21.55 -4.56
N GLY A 502 2.27 -21.81 -3.26
CA GLY A 502 3.29 -22.47 -2.44
C GLY A 502 4.51 -21.59 -2.14
N CYS A 503 5.41 -22.08 -1.28
CA CYS A 503 6.67 -21.42 -0.99
C CYS A 503 7.83 -22.14 -1.70
N MET A 504 8.31 -21.54 -2.79
CA MET A 504 9.46 -22.05 -3.56
C MET A 504 10.72 -22.27 -2.71
N ALA A 505 10.94 -21.40 -1.72
CA ALA A 505 12.06 -21.52 -0.81
C ALA A 505 11.99 -22.79 0.05
N VAL A 506 10.79 -23.16 0.51
CA VAL A 506 10.58 -24.39 1.29
C VAL A 506 10.73 -25.61 0.37
N THR A 507 10.11 -25.57 -0.81
CA THR A 507 10.23 -26.63 -1.83
C THR A 507 11.69 -26.93 -2.16
N GLN A 508 12.47 -25.91 -2.53
CA GLN A 508 13.87 -26.11 -2.89
C GLN A 508 14.75 -26.46 -1.68
N GLY A 509 14.46 -25.90 -0.50
CA GLY A 509 15.17 -26.26 0.73
C GLY A 509 15.02 -27.74 1.11
N MET A 510 13.90 -28.37 0.74
CA MET A 510 13.67 -29.81 0.91
C MET A 510 14.17 -30.66 -0.26
N GLY A 511 14.93 -30.08 -1.19
CA GLY A 511 15.52 -30.78 -2.34
C GLY A 511 14.57 -31.04 -3.51
N LEU A 512 13.40 -30.39 -3.53
CA LEU A 512 12.41 -30.50 -4.62
C LEU A 512 12.58 -29.37 -5.65
N ASP A 513 12.01 -29.53 -6.84
CA ASP A 513 12.04 -28.53 -7.91
C ASP A 513 10.96 -27.45 -7.68
N PRO A 514 11.33 -26.18 -7.37
CA PRO A 514 10.35 -25.12 -7.12
C PRO A 514 9.49 -24.73 -8.33
N PHE A 515 9.83 -25.20 -9.54
CA PHE A 515 9.09 -24.90 -10.77
C PHE A 515 8.19 -26.05 -11.24
N ASN A 516 8.38 -27.26 -10.71
CA ASN A 516 7.64 -28.43 -11.15
C ASN A 516 6.93 -29.15 -10.00
N ASP A 517 7.44 -29.05 -8.77
CA ASP A 517 6.86 -29.71 -7.62
C ASP A 517 5.92 -28.79 -6.85
N ARG A 518 4.99 -29.40 -6.10
CA ARG A 518 4.16 -28.66 -5.15
C ARG A 518 4.99 -28.32 -3.92
N ASP A 519 4.55 -27.28 -3.21
CA ASP A 519 4.98 -27.08 -1.84
C ASP A 519 4.73 -28.38 -1.03
N PRO A 520 5.75 -28.95 -0.37
CA PRO A 520 5.65 -30.24 0.32
C PRO A 520 4.68 -30.21 1.51
N PHE A 521 4.29 -29.03 1.98
CA PHE A 521 3.27 -28.84 3.01
C PHE A 521 1.87 -28.59 2.45
N CYS A 522 1.70 -28.64 1.13
CA CYS A 522 0.40 -28.40 0.51
C CYS A 522 -0.52 -29.62 0.66
N PHE A 523 -1.48 -29.55 1.57
CA PHE A 523 -2.46 -30.61 1.84
C PHE A 523 -3.77 -30.48 1.06
N ARG A 524 -3.82 -29.61 0.04
CA ARG A 524 -4.99 -29.49 -0.85
C ARG A 524 -5.02 -30.66 -1.83
N HIS A 525 -6.06 -31.48 -1.81
CA HIS A 525 -6.25 -32.53 -2.81
C HIS A 525 -6.63 -31.89 -4.16
N HIS A 526 -6.13 -32.45 -5.28
CA HIS A 526 -6.64 -32.08 -6.59
C HIS A 526 -8.08 -32.62 -6.69
N ALA A 527 -9.03 -31.75 -7.00
CA ALA A 527 -10.36 -32.17 -7.44
C ALA A 527 -10.30 -32.47 -8.93
#